data_AF-A0A699UNW9-F1
#
_entry.id   AF-A0A699UNW9-F1
#
_cell.length_a   1.000
_cell.length_b   1.000
_cell.length_c   1.000
_cell.angle_alpha   90.00
_cell.angle_beta   90.00
_cell.angle_gamma   90.00
#
_symmetry.space_group_name_H-M   'P 1'
#
loop_
_entity.id
_entity.type
_entity.pdbx_description
1 polymer ?
#
loop_
_entity_poly.entity_id
_entity_poly.type
_entity_poly.pdbx_seq_one_letter_code
_entity_poly.pdbx_strand_id
1 'polypeptide(L)'
;MTRTPMNEHCSAVILNKLPRKLGDPGKFLIPCEFPGMDECLALANLGASINLMPLSVWEELSLPELNPTCMTLELADLSVSKPIGI
;
A
#
# COMPACT_ATOMS: atom_id res chain seq x y z
N MET A 1 1.01 42.95 -12.27
CA MET A 1 1.89 41.77 -12.46
C MET A 1 1.72 40.86 -11.26
N THR A 2 1.05 39.74 -11.44
CA THR A 2 0.72 38.79 -10.37
C THR A 2 1.93 37.90 -10.12
N ARG A 3 2.58 38.03 -8.96
CA ARG A 3 3.66 37.14 -8.53
C ARG A 3 3.03 35.89 -7.95
N THR A 4 2.83 34.87 -8.78
CA THR A 4 2.40 33.55 -8.29
C THR A 4 3.57 32.92 -7.54
N PRO A 5 3.45 32.60 -6.24
CA PRO A 5 4.51 31.92 -5.52
C PRO A 5 4.64 30.49 -6.09
N MET A 6 5.82 30.17 -6.61
CA MET A 6 6.13 28.85 -7.13
C MET A 6 6.41 27.88 -5.98
N ASN A 7 5.81 26.69 -6.02
CA ASN A 7 6.16 25.64 -5.06
C ASN A 7 7.58 25.10 -5.34
N GLU A 8 8.18 24.42 -4.36
CA GLU A 8 9.55 23.91 -4.46
C GLU A 8 9.72 22.89 -5.61
N HIS A 9 8.69 22.09 -5.92
CA HIS A 9 8.69 21.15 -7.04
C HIS A 9 8.76 21.85 -8.40
N CYS A 10 7.98 22.91 -8.62
CA CYS A 10 8.02 23.71 -9.84
C CYS A 10 9.37 24.41 -10.01
N SER A 11 9.98 24.84 -8.90
CA SER A 11 11.30 25.49 -8.91
C SER A 11 12.42 24.53 -9.27
N ALA A 12 12.37 23.28 -8.82
CA ALA A 12 13.39 22.27 -9.14
C ALA A 12 13.47 21.94 -10.64
N VAL A 13 12.30 21.83 -11.31
CA VAL A 13 12.20 21.59 -12.76
C VAL A 13 12.80 22.74 -13.55
N ILE A 14 12.51 23.98 -13.16
CA ILE A 14 13.00 25.18 -13.86
C ILE A 14 14.49 25.43 -13.59
N LEU A 15 14.97 25.12 -12.39
CA LEU A 15 16.36 25.36 -11.99
C LEU A 15 17.31 24.21 -12.35
N ASN A 16 16.84 23.14 -13.00
CA ASN A 16 17.62 21.92 -13.29
C ASN A 16 18.39 21.38 -12.07
N LYS A 17 17.82 21.58 -10.87
CA LYS A 17 18.38 21.06 -9.62
C LYS A 17 17.68 19.77 -9.30
N LEU A 18 18.45 18.75 -8.95
CA LEU A 18 17.88 17.51 -8.45
C LEU A 18 17.07 17.83 -7.19
N PRO A 19 15.76 17.55 -7.14
CA PRO A 19 15.00 17.72 -5.91
C PRO A 19 15.61 16.81 -4.83
N ARG A 20 15.71 17.33 -3.60
CA ARG A 20 16.11 16.49 -2.46
C ARG A 20 15.12 15.33 -2.37
N LYS A 21 15.62 14.09 -2.41
CA LYS A 21 14.77 12.93 -2.09
C LYS A 21 14.25 13.12 -0.67
N LEU A 22 12.94 13.05 -0.49
CA LEU A 22 12.39 12.84 0.85
C LEU A 22 12.94 11.50 1.35
N GLY A 23 13.28 11.45 2.64
CA GLY A 23 13.62 10.19 3.30
C GLY A 23 12.45 9.22 3.17
N ASP A 24 12.76 7.93 3.11
CA ASP A 24 11.74 6.89 3.13
C ASP A 24 10.96 7.02 4.46
N PRO A 25 9.63 7.23 4.44
CA PRO A 25 8.82 7.24 5.66
C PRO A 25 8.83 5.89 6.38
N GLY A 26 9.36 4.83 5.76
CA GLY A 26 9.33 3.48 6.30
C GLY A 26 8.00 2.80 5.97
N LYS A 27 7.35 2.20 6.98
CA LYS A 27 6.02 1.60 6.79
C LYS A 27 4.96 2.69 6.73
N PHE A 28 4.35 2.88 5.56
CA PHE A 28 3.18 3.74 5.41
C PHE A 28 1.92 2.93 5.68
N LEU A 29 1.17 3.28 6.73
CA LEU A 29 -0.07 2.63 7.09
C LEU A 29 -1.25 3.51 6.70
N ILE A 30 -2.27 2.91 6.11
CA ILE A 30 -3.52 3.56 5.70
C ILE A 30 -4.64 3.02 6.60
N PRO A 31 -5.33 3.87 7.38
CA PRO A 31 -6.54 3.47 8.09
C PRO A 31 -7.60 2.95 7.11
N CYS A 32 -8.16 1.80 7.44
CA CYS A 32 -9.22 1.14 6.69
C CYS A 32 -10.39 0.87 7.64
N GLU A 33 -11.59 1.21 7.20
CA GLU A 33 -12.80 0.99 7.98
C GLU A 33 -13.54 -0.22 7.41
N PHE A 34 -13.87 -1.16 8.29
CA PHE A 34 -14.68 -2.32 7.95
C PHE A 34 -15.87 -2.45 8.91
N PRO A 35 -17.05 -2.87 8.43
CA PRO A 35 -18.21 -3.04 9.30
C PRO A 35 -17.94 -4.08 10.40
N GLY A 36 -18.18 -3.70 11.65
CA GLY A 36 -18.09 -4.64 12.78
C GLY A 36 -16.67 -4.96 13.26
N MET A 37 -15.65 -4.27 12.76
CA MET A 37 -14.27 -4.42 13.19
C MET A 37 -13.75 -3.08 13.74
N ASP A 38 -12.88 -3.15 14.76
CA ASP A 38 -12.15 -1.98 15.26
C ASP A 38 -11.16 -1.46 14.21
N GLU A 39 -10.41 -0.41 14.55
CA GLU A 39 -9.43 0.23 13.66
C GLU A 39 -8.53 -0.79 12.92
N CYS A 40 -8.63 -0.82 11.59
CA CYS A 40 -7.75 -1.61 10.74
C CYS A 40 -6.70 -0.72 10.09
N LEU A 41 -5.43 -1.14 10.15
CA LEU A 41 -4.33 -0.44 9.49
C LEU A 41 -3.78 -1.31 8.36
N ALA A 42 -3.89 -0.84 7.12
CA ALA A 42 -3.35 -1.53 5.96
C ALA A 42 -1.95 -1.00 5.62
N LEU A 43 -1.01 -1.89 5.32
CA LEU A 43 0.32 -1.51 4.83
C LEU A 43 0.25 -1.12 3.35
N ALA A 44 0.62 0.11 3.02
CA ALA A 44 0.73 0.56 1.64
C ALA A 44 2.10 0.18 1.07
N ASN A 45 2.14 -0.93 0.35
CA ASN A 45 3.36 -1.39 -0.32
C ASN A 45 3.31 -1.10 -1.83
N LEU A 46 3.98 -0.03 -2.27
CA LEU A 46 4.08 0.30 -3.71
C LEU A 46 4.86 -0.74 -4.52
N GLY A 47 5.66 -1.58 -3.86
CA GLY A 47 6.37 -2.69 -4.50
C GLY A 47 5.54 -3.98 -4.60
N ALA A 48 4.39 -4.05 -3.94
CA ALA A 48 3.49 -5.20 -4.07
C ALA A 48 2.65 -5.07 -5.34
N SER A 49 2.57 -6.15 -6.11
CA SER A 49 1.70 -6.26 -7.28
C SER A 49 0.25 -6.66 -6.92
N ILE A 50 0.01 -7.04 -5.68
CA ILE A 50 -1.27 -7.57 -5.17
C ILE A 50 -1.56 -7.06 -3.76
N ASN A 51 -2.83 -6.85 -3.46
CA ASN A 51 -3.30 -6.56 -2.10
C ASN A 51 -3.57 -7.87 -1.36
N LEU A 52 -3.00 -8.00 -0.16
CA LEU A 52 -3.20 -9.17 0.69
C LEU A 52 -3.99 -8.76 1.93
N MET A 53 -4.91 -9.63 2.34
CA MET A 53 -5.63 -9.53 3.61
C MET A 53 -5.34 -10.81 4.41
N PRO A 54 -5.02 -10.72 5.72
CA PRO A 54 -4.93 -11.89 6.56
C PRO A 54 -6.25 -12.67 6.57
N LEU A 55 -6.17 -14.00 6.50
CA LEU A 55 -7.38 -14.84 6.50
C LEU A 55 -8.25 -14.62 7.74
N SER A 56 -7.63 -14.40 8.90
CA SER A 56 -8.35 -14.11 10.15
C SER A 56 -9.23 -12.85 10.04
N VAL A 57 -8.76 -11.81 9.34
CA VAL A 57 -9.53 -10.59 9.12
C VAL A 57 -10.70 -10.88 8.17
N TRP A 58 -10.47 -11.66 7.11
CA TRP A 58 -11.53 -12.07 6.20
C TRP A 58 -12.65 -12.85 6.91
N GLU A 59 -12.27 -13.77 7.80
CA GLU A 59 -13.17 -14.57 8.63
C GLU A 59 -13.94 -13.70 9.64
N GLU A 60 -13.26 -12.75 10.31
CA GLU A 60 -13.88 -11.82 11.25
C GLU A 60 -14.95 -10.95 10.58
N LEU A 61 -14.70 -10.52 9.34
CA LEU A 61 -15.65 -9.77 8.53
C LEU A 61 -16.82 -10.62 8.00
N SER A 62 -16.84 -11.93 8.29
CA SER A 62 -17.88 -12.87 7.86
C SER A 62 -18.14 -12.82 6.35
N LEU A 63 -17.05 -12.65 5.57
CA LEU A 63 -17.11 -12.53 4.11
C LEU A 63 -17.34 -13.90 3.44
N PRO A 64 -17.76 -13.92 2.16
CA PRO A 64 -18.00 -15.16 1.42
C PRO A 64 -16.79 -16.10 1.40
N GLU A 65 -17.07 -17.38 1.16
CA GLU A 65 -16.03 -18.40 1.06
C GLU A 65 -15.06 -18.10 -0.09
N LEU A 66 -13.78 -18.28 0.19
CA LEU A 66 -12.69 -18.08 -0.77
C LEU A 66 -12.37 -19.38 -1.49
N ASN A 67 -11.95 -19.26 -2.75
CA ASN A 67 -11.53 -20.38 -3.58
C ASN A 67 -10.00 -20.47 -3.66
N PRO A 68 -9.43 -21.68 -3.75
CA PRO A 68 -8.03 -21.85 -4.08
C PRO A 68 -7.68 -21.19 -5.41
N THR A 69 -6.57 -20.47 -5.45
CA THR A 69 -6.05 -19.89 -6.69
C THR A 69 -4.90 -20.74 -7.23
N CYS A 70 -4.66 -20.66 -8.54
CA CYS A 70 -3.46 -21.25 -9.15
C CYS A 70 -2.20 -20.37 -8.95
N MET A 71 -2.30 -19.28 -8.20
CA MET A 71 -1.20 -18.34 -7.97
C MET A 71 -0.25 -18.85 -6.88
N THR A 72 0.96 -18.30 -6.87
CA THR A 72 1.97 -18.54 -5.84
C THR A 72 2.69 -17.23 -5.60
N LEU A 73 2.91 -16.89 -4.32
CA LEU A 73 3.55 -15.65 -3.89
C LEU A 73 4.90 -15.98 -3.28
N GLU A 74 5.95 -15.34 -3.79
CA GLU A 74 7.27 -15.31 -3.15
C GLU A 74 7.37 -14.01 -2.35
N LEU A 75 7.56 -14.15 -1.04
CA LEU A 75 7.64 -13.03 -0.11
C LEU A 75 9.09 -12.55 0.04
N ALA A 76 9.28 -11.37 0.64
CA ALA A 76 10.60 -10.77 0.80
C ALA A 76 11.54 -11.59 1.71
N ASP A 77 11.00 -12.48 2.54
CA ASP A 77 11.75 -13.45 3.33
C ASP A 77 12.07 -14.74 2.58
N LEU A 78 11.84 -14.77 1.25
CA LEU A 78 11.99 -15.91 0.35
C LEU A 78 11.03 -17.06 0.64
N SER A 79 10.05 -16.86 1.52
CA SER A 79 9.01 -17.85 1.73
C SER A 79 8.03 -17.86 0.55
N VAL A 80 7.51 -19.05 0.26
CA VAL A 80 6.56 -19.26 -0.84
C VAL A 80 5.21 -19.64 -0.24
N SER A 81 4.17 -18.88 -0.60
CA SER A 81 2.81 -19.07 -0.10
C SER A 81 1.80 -19.18 -1.25
N LYS A 82 0.69 -19.89 -1.00
CA LYS A 82 -0.44 -19.98 -1.94
C LYS A 82 -1.63 -19.21 -1.38
N PRO A 83 -2.04 -18.11 -2.01
CA PRO A 83 -3.20 -17.37 -1.55
C PRO A 83 -4.49 -18.09 -1.96
N ILE A 84 -5.51 -17.92 -1.13
CA ILE A 84 -6.91 -18.14 -1.48
C ILE A 84 -7.51 -16.81 -1.89
N GLY A 85 -8.37 -16.83 -2.91
CA GLY A 85 -8.89 -15.64 -3.56
C GLY A 85 -10.39 -15.74 -3.78
N ILE A 86 -10.97 -14.64 -4.24
CA ILE A 86 -12.38 -14.58 -4.65
C ILE A 86 -12.56 -15.32 -5.97
#